data_AF-A0A9D5DS01-F1
#
_entry.id   AF-A0A9D5DS01-F1
#
_cell.length_a   1.000
_cell.length_b   1.000
_cell.length_c   1.000
_cell.angle_alpha   90.00
_cell.angle_beta   90.00
_cell.angle_gamma   90.00
#
_symmetry.space_group_name_H-M   'P 1'
#
loop_
_entity.id
_entity.type
_entity.pdbx_description
1 polymer ?
#
loop_
_entity_poly.entity_id
_entity_poly.type
_entity_poly.pdbx_seq_one_letter_code
_entity_poly.pdbx_strand_id
1 'polypeptide(L)'
;MTNTYRRLRTEMEPFLKGMNRKLKSSRYLSPNQIETFGLEVQSELNVYKEDEQLHGFFVIIDFIYEQAQQDGKWSSLERRLNPFFDTVTHYVYTASFSKSKKLKARFAKMLGTYVVQSMRDNDAPYARLFSAYMKTFSADQIDKLDHYFIGQDMHNASRSFCIAISYFYLYIGKESQAMVLLKQASPVLASEAEAHIALLTQRERYEQVLRWFDTFFPNKSDKLGTLQEYYDQSTSLHDSSSIQYETWDRWLKAPSFKRFKTLMSHYSTKQKELVLDYLLPHLEERLFNEANKLVYIQILLEKEDFERIQRYFLLNEANPLELHEQKQLLLQRLAEARPELSLPVYHQFIIRLAEKRSRKYYVEAAEYVDKLAFIYRRLNEPHRYNQFKQILLKRYQSYRAFIEELKRRESNINMDS
;
A
#
# COMPACT_ATOMS: atom_id res chain seq x y z
N MET A 1 -29.65 20.28 -24.09
CA MET A 1 -30.32 19.89 -22.82
C MET A 1 -31.75 19.45 -23.13
N THR A 2 -32.24 18.38 -22.51
CA THR A 2 -33.59 17.82 -22.71
C THR A 2 -34.65 18.62 -21.94
N ASN A 3 -35.92 18.53 -22.34
CA ASN A 3 -37.04 19.14 -21.59
C ASN A 3 -37.10 18.63 -20.14
N THR A 4 -36.75 17.37 -19.90
CA THR A 4 -36.66 16.76 -18.56
C THR A 4 -35.63 17.45 -17.67
N TYR A 5 -34.45 17.78 -18.21
CA TYR A 5 -33.40 18.46 -17.44
C TYR A 5 -33.85 19.83 -16.92
N ARG A 6 -34.50 20.64 -17.78
CA ARG A 6 -35.02 21.96 -17.39
C ARG A 6 -36.12 21.85 -16.33
N ARG A 7 -37.04 20.91 -16.50
CA ARG A 7 -38.11 20.65 -15.53
C ARG A 7 -37.54 20.29 -14.15
N LEU A 8 -36.64 19.31 -14.11
CA LEU A 8 -35.98 18.88 -12.86
C LEU A 8 -35.19 20.01 -12.20
N ARG A 9 -34.51 20.86 -12.97
CA ARG A 9 -33.79 22.03 -12.43
C ARG A 9 -34.73 23.00 -11.71
N THR A 10 -35.93 23.22 -12.23
CA THR A 10 -36.96 24.04 -11.56
C THR A 10 -37.56 23.33 -10.34
N GLU A 11 -37.92 22.06 -10.47
CA GLU A 11 -38.52 21.26 -9.39
C GLU A 11 -37.57 21.14 -8.18
N MET A 12 -36.28 20.92 -8.43
CA MET A 12 -35.26 20.74 -7.39
C MET A 12 -34.69 22.05 -6.85
N GLU A 13 -35.07 23.21 -7.38
CA GLU A 13 -34.47 24.51 -7.03
C GLU A 13 -34.43 24.79 -5.51
N PRO A 14 -35.49 24.52 -4.72
CA PRO A 14 -35.46 24.72 -3.28
C PRO A 14 -34.38 23.86 -2.59
N PHE A 15 -34.28 22.57 -2.97
CA PHE A 15 -33.28 21.65 -2.45
C PHE A 15 -31.87 22.10 -2.83
N LEU A 16 -31.66 22.44 -4.10
CA LEU A 16 -30.37 22.90 -4.64
C LEU A 16 -29.84 24.14 -3.92
N LYS A 17 -30.72 25.14 -3.69
CA LYS A 17 -30.39 26.34 -2.92
C LYS A 17 -30.06 26.02 -1.46
N GLY A 18 -30.80 25.10 -0.83
CA GLY A 18 -30.55 24.62 0.52
C GLY A 18 -29.18 23.93 0.64
N MET A 19 -28.90 22.98 -0.25
CA MET A 19 -27.64 22.23 -0.29
C MET A 19 -26.44 23.15 -0.52
N ASN A 20 -26.54 24.07 -1.48
CA ASN A 20 -25.49 25.07 -1.72
C ASN A 20 -25.20 25.92 -0.48
N ARG A 21 -26.25 26.32 0.26
CA ARG A 21 -26.10 27.08 1.51
C ARG A 21 -25.41 26.25 2.59
N LYS A 22 -25.74 24.96 2.72
CA LYS A 22 -25.07 24.02 3.64
C LYS A 22 -23.58 23.86 3.29
N LEU A 23 -23.24 23.71 2.01
CA LEU A 23 -21.85 23.58 1.55
C LEU A 23 -21.03 24.86 1.80
N LYS A 24 -21.69 26.03 1.80
CA LYS A 24 -21.06 27.33 2.05
C LYS A 24 -21.04 27.76 3.52
N SER A 25 -21.82 27.11 4.41
CA SER A 25 -22.01 27.57 5.80
C SER A 25 -20.77 27.43 6.67
N SER A 26 -19.89 26.46 6.37
CA SER A 26 -18.64 26.24 7.09
C SER A 26 -17.43 26.30 6.17
N ARG A 27 -16.32 26.83 6.70
CA ARG A 27 -15.02 26.84 6.00
C ARG A 27 -14.43 25.43 5.86
N TYR A 28 -14.75 24.53 6.80
CA TYR A 28 -14.33 23.14 6.81
C TYR A 28 -15.55 22.23 7.02
N LEU A 29 -15.71 21.24 6.14
CA LEU A 29 -16.70 20.18 6.29
C LEU A 29 -15.97 18.91 6.73
N SER A 30 -16.45 18.26 7.78
CA SER A 30 -15.92 16.96 8.19
C SER A 30 -16.38 15.86 7.21
N PRO A 31 -15.63 14.75 7.08
CA PRO A 31 -16.04 13.62 6.24
C PRO A 31 -17.49 13.17 6.52
N ASN A 32 -17.87 13.06 7.79
CA ASN A 32 -19.23 12.67 8.21
C ASN A 32 -20.32 13.66 7.74
N GLN A 33 -20.01 14.96 7.67
CA GLN A 33 -20.95 15.96 7.14
C GLN A 33 -21.14 15.77 5.63
N ILE A 34 -20.05 15.51 4.90
CA ILE A 34 -20.10 15.27 3.45
C ILE A 34 -20.85 13.98 3.14
N GLU A 35 -20.65 12.92 3.94
CA GLU A 35 -21.42 11.68 3.84
C GLU A 35 -22.91 11.91 4.08
N THR A 36 -23.26 12.68 5.13
CA THR A 36 -24.65 13.07 5.38
C THR A 36 -25.26 13.78 4.16
N PHE A 37 -24.53 14.69 3.52
CA PHE A 37 -25.00 15.37 2.32
C PHE A 37 -25.16 14.43 1.12
N GLY A 38 -24.26 13.44 0.98
CA GLY A 38 -24.39 12.38 -0.02
C GLY A 38 -25.67 11.57 0.13
N LEU A 39 -25.99 11.18 1.37
CA LEU A 39 -27.23 10.46 1.70
C LEU A 39 -28.48 11.32 1.50
N GLU A 40 -28.42 12.61 1.84
CA GLU A 40 -29.51 13.56 1.56
C GLU A 40 -29.79 13.67 0.06
N VAL A 41 -28.75 13.81 -0.78
CA VAL A 41 -28.90 13.84 -2.25
C VAL A 41 -29.49 12.54 -2.77
N GLN A 42 -29.02 11.39 -2.27
CA GLN A 42 -29.56 10.10 -2.65
C GLN A 42 -31.06 10.00 -2.31
N SER A 43 -31.45 10.43 -1.10
CA SER A 43 -32.84 10.45 -0.65
C SER A 43 -33.72 11.34 -1.53
N GLU A 44 -33.23 12.54 -1.87
CA GLU A 44 -33.92 13.47 -2.78
C GLU A 44 -34.13 12.85 -4.17
N LEU A 45 -33.10 12.22 -4.74
CA LEU A 45 -33.22 11.59 -6.05
C LEU A 45 -34.18 10.40 -6.05
N ASN A 46 -34.29 9.65 -4.95
CA ASN A 46 -35.17 8.48 -4.87
C ASN A 46 -36.67 8.79 -5.05
N VAL A 47 -37.08 10.06 -4.92
CA VAL A 47 -38.45 10.51 -5.19
C VAL A 47 -38.78 10.47 -6.69
N TYR A 48 -37.77 10.54 -7.55
CA TYR A 48 -37.91 10.55 -9.00
C TYR A 48 -37.78 9.15 -9.62
N LYS A 49 -38.33 8.98 -10.82
CA LYS A 49 -38.21 7.72 -11.59
C LYS A 49 -36.74 7.45 -11.93
N GLU A 50 -36.37 6.17 -12.05
CA GLU A 50 -35.00 5.71 -12.39
C GLU A 50 -34.34 6.52 -13.53
N ASP A 51 -35.08 6.73 -14.63
CA ASP A 51 -34.57 7.44 -15.82
C ASP A 51 -34.41 8.97 -15.61
N GLU A 52 -35.06 9.53 -14.59
CA GLU A 52 -35.00 10.93 -14.17
C GLU A 52 -33.95 11.16 -13.09
N GLN A 53 -33.69 10.17 -12.22
CA GLN A 53 -32.64 10.21 -11.20
C GLN A 53 -31.27 10.57 -11.78
N LEU A 54 -30.95 10.01 -12.95
CA LEU A 54 -29.70 10.32 -13.65
C LEU A 54 -29.62 11.78 -14.07
N HIS A 55 -30.71 12.35 -14.58
CA HIS A 55 -30.75 13.77 -14.93
C HIS A 55 -30.70 14.66 -13.68
N GLY A 56 -31.43 14.29 -12.62
CA GLY A 56 -31.40 14.99 -11.34
C GLY A 56 -30.00 15.03 -10.73
N PHE A 57 -29.24 13.93 -10.82
CA PHE A 57 -27.84 13.88 -10.40
C PHE A 57 -27.00 14.94 -11.12
N PHE A 58 -27.04 15.00 -12.46
CA PHE A 58 -26.27 16.01 -13.21
C PHE A 58 -26.78 17.44 -12.96
N VAL A 59 -28.09 17.64 -12.76
CA VAL A 59 -28.66 18.93 -12.35
C VAL A 59 -28.05 19.41 -11.03
N ILE A 60 -27.87 18.51 -10.04
CA ILE A 60 -27.26 18.87 -8.76
C ILE A 60 -25.80 19.28 -8.96
N ILE A 61 -25.01 18.47 -9.69
CA ILE A 61 -23.59 18.78 -9.92
C ILE A 61 -23.45 20.11 -10.67
N ASP A 62 -24.18 20.29 -11.78
CA ASP A 62 -24.16 21.52 -12.58
C ASP A 62 -24.56 22.73 -11.74
N PHE A 63 -25.67 22.67 -10.99
CA PHE A 63 -26.14 23.81 -10.21
C PHE A 63 -25.11 24.25 -9.16
N ILE A 64 -24.56 23.29 -8.40
CA ILE A 64 -23.58 23.61 -7.34
C ILE A 64 -22.29 24.15 -7.97
N TYR A 65 -21.86 23.58 -9.09
CA TYR A 65 -20.69 24.03 -9.83
C TYR A 65 -20.87 25.45 -10.40
N GLU A 66 -21.95 25.69 -11.15
CA GLU A 66 -22.29 26.99 -11.72
C GLU A 66 -22.36 28.08 -10.64
N GLN A 67 -22.97 27.77 -9.49
CA GLN A 67 -23.09 28.74 -8.39
C GLN A 67 -21.76 29.02 -7.68
N ALA A 68 -20.78 28.10 -7.75
CA ALA A 68 -19.43 28.36 -7.25
C ALA A 68 -18.63 29.23 -8.22
N GLN A 69 -18.84 29.03 -9.53
CA GLN A 69 -18.23 29.82 -10.60
C GLN A 69 -18.77 31.27 -10.64
N GLN A 70 -20.09 31.45 -10.60
CA GLN A 70 -20.73 32.78 -10.60
C GLN A 70 -20.29 33.68 -9.43
N ASP A 71 -20.04 33.08 -8.28
CA ASP A 71 -19.57 33.80 -7.09
C ASP A 71 -18.07 34.17 -7.17
N GLY A 72 -17.33 33.69 -8.17
CA GLY A 72 -15.87 33.85 -8.27
C GLY A 72 -15.09 33.17 -7.15
N LYS A 73 -15.70 32.19 -6.46
CA LYS A 73 -15.20 31.59 -5.21
C LYS A 73 -14.72 30.16 -5.36
N TRP A 74 -14.63 29.63 -6.59
CA TRP A 74 -14.25 28.23 -6.85
C TRP A 74 -13.00 27.81 -6.07
N SER A 75 -11.89 28.55 -6.19
CA SER A 75 -10.63 28.24 -5.51
C SER A 75 -10.76 28.10 -3.98
N SER A 76 -11.67 28.85 -3.36
CA SER A 76 -11.95 28.78 -1.91
C SER A 76 -12.90 27.62 -1.53
N LEU A 77 -13.68 27.12 -2.49
CA LEU A 77 -14.71 26.11 -2.31
C LEU A 77 -14.27 24.72 -2.78
N GLU A 78 -13.29 24.63 -3.68
CA GLU A 78 -12.82 23.41 -4.34
C GLU A 78 -12.57 22.27 -3.34
N ARG A 79 -11.83 22.53 -2.26
CA ARG A 79 -11.51 21.54 -1.21
C ARG A 79 -12.74 20.92 -0.53
N ARG A 80 -13.91 21.57 -0.62
CA ARG A 80 -15.18 21.09 -0.08
C ARG A 80 -16.06 20.46 -1.16
N LEU A 81 -16.11 21.10 -2.34
CA LEU A 81 -16.96 20.66 -3.43
C LEU A 81 -16.45 19.39 -4.10
N ASN A 82 -15.13 19.22 -4.23
CA ASN A 82 -14.56 18.02 -4.82
C ASN A 82 -14.91 16.75 -4.02
N PRO A 83 -14.67 16.68 -2.70
CA PRO A 83 -15.12 15.55 -1.90
C PRO A 83 -16.64 15.36 -1.94
N PHE A 84 -17.42 16.44 -1.91
CA PHE A 84 -18.89 16.36 -2.05
C PHE A 84 -19.32 15.70 -3.37
N PHE A 85 -18.75 16.12 -4.51
CA PHE A 85 -19.07 15.53 -5.80
C PHE A 85 -18.68 14.06 -5.86
N ASP A 86 -17.54 13.65 -5.28
CA ASP A 86 -17.16 12.24 -5.22
C ASP A 86 -18.15 11.44 -4.39
N THR A 87 -18.48 11.93 -3.21
CA THR A 87 -19.38 11.27 -2.27
C THR A 87 -20.78 11.12 -2.86
N VAL A 88 -21.34 12.20 -3.44
CA VAL A 88 -22.65 12.14 -4.11
C VAL A 88 -22.62 11.16 -5.28
N THR A 89 -21.60 11.21 -6.13
CA THR A 89 -21.46 10.27 -7.25
C THR A 89 -21.38 8.84 -6.73
N HIS A 90 -20.66 8.60 -5.63
CA HIS A 90 -20.54 7.28 -5.02
C HIS A 90 -21.86 6.72 -4.53
N TYR A 91 -22.59 7.47 -3.69
CA TYR A 91 -23.87 7.01 -3.16
C TYR A 91 -24.90 6.79 -4.27
N VAL A 92 -25.02 7.72 -5.21
CA VAL A 92 -26.03 7.61 -6.28
C VAL A 92 -25.65 6.49 -7.27
N TYR A 93 -24.37 6.36 -7.63
CA TYR A 93 -23.92 5.30 -8.53
C TYR A 93 -24.10 3.91 -7.91
N THR A 94 -23.69 3.72 -6.66
CA THR A 94 -23.80 2.42 -5.97
C THR A 94 -25.25 2.04 -5.70
N ALA A 95 -26.08 2.98 -5.25
CA ALA A 95 -27.46 2.69 -4.89
C ALA A 95 -28.39 2.47 -6.08
N SER A 96 -28.17 3.21 -7.18
CA SER A 96 -29.07 3.23 -8.33
C SER A 96 -28.38 2.77 -9.61
N PHE A 97 -27.37 3.51 -10.09
CA PHE A 97 -26.89 3.34 -11.47
C PHE A 97 -26.17 2.02 -11.73
N SER A 98 -25.48 1.48 -10.74
CA SER A 98 -24.74 0.22 -10.84
C SER A 98 -25.63 -1.02 -10.92
N LYS A 99 -26.88 -0.94 -10.42
CA LYS A 99 -27.83 -2.06 -10.38
C LYS A 99 -28.49 -2.34 -11.72
N SER A 100 -28.53 -1.35 -12.62
CA SER A 100 -29.22 -1.42 -13.90
C SER A 100 -28.23 -1.25 -15.05
N LYS A 101 -28.08 -2.28 -15.90
CA LYS A 101 -27.19 -2.24 -17.08
C LYS A 101 -27.54 -1.05 -18.00
N LYS A 102 -28.84 -0.76 -18.15
CA LYS A 102 -29.34 0.38 -18.93
C LYS A 102 -28.91 1.71 -18.32
N LEU A 103 -29.12 1.92 -17.02
CA LEU A 103 -28.72 3.16 -16.36
C LEU A 103 -27.21 3.34 -16.33
N LYS A 104 -26.45 2.28 -16.08
CA LYS A 104 -24.99 2.31 -16.15
C LYS A 104 -24.48 2.77 -17.52
N ALA A 105 -25.07 2.27 -18.60
CA ALA A 105 -24.72 2.71 -19.96
C ALA A 105 -25.08 4.17 -20.22
N ARG A 106 -26.24 4.62 -19.72
CA ARG A 106 -26.64 6.02 -19.81
C ARG A 106 -25.75 6.94 -18.98
N PHE A 107 -25.35 6.52 -17.78
CA PHE A 107 -24.43 7.24 -16.92
C PHE A 107 -23.08 7.42 -17.60
N ALA A 108 -22.48 6.34 -18.14
CA ALA A 108 -21.23 6.42 -18.90
C ALA A 108 -21.34 7.40 -20.08
N LYS A 109 -22.41 7.30 -20.88
CA LYS A 109 -22.67 8.20 -22.01
C LYS A 109 -22.81 9.66 -21.57
N MET A 110 -23.62 9.93 -20.54
CA MET A 110 -23.84 11.29 -20.05
C MET A 110 -22.56 11.87 -19.44
N LEU A 111 -21.85 11.11 -18.62
CA LEU A 111 -20.59 11.55 -18.04
C LEU A 111 -19.56 11.89 -19.14
N GLY A 112 -19.41 11.03 -20.15
CA GLY A 112 -18.54 11.33 -21.30
C GLY A 112 -18.97 12.57 -22.06
N THR A 113 -20.28 12.80 -22.22
CA THR A 113 -20.82 14.03 -22.85
C THR A 113 -20.45 15.27 -22.03
N TYR A 114 -20.62 15.21 -20.71
CA TYR A 114 -20.29 16.31 -19.79
C TYR A 114 -18.79 16.61 -19.73
N VAL A 115 -17.94 15.58 -19.79
CA VAL A 115 -16.48 15.73 -19.89
C VAL A 115 -16.11 16.52 -21.15
N VAL A 116 -16.71 16.21 -22.30
CA VAL A 116 -16.46 16.95 -23.55
C VAL A 116 -17.03 18.36 -23.51
N GLN A 117 -18.24 18.55 -22.98
CA GLN A 117 -18.84 19.88 -22.87
C GLN A 117 -18.04 20.82 -21.96
N SER A 118 -17.39 20.27 -20.94
CA SER A 118 -16.51 21.00 -20.02
C SER A 118 -15.03 20.91 -20.39
N MET A 119 -14.69 20.48 -21.62
CA MET A 119 -13.31 20.22 -22.03
C MET A 119 -12.37 21.41 -21.87
N ARG A 120 -12.86 22.65 -21.99
CA ARG A 120 -12.04 23.87 -21.84
C ARG A 120 -12.00 24.41 -20.41
N ASP A 121 -12.77 23.80 -19.51
CA ASP A 121 -12.89 24.21 -18.13
C ASP A 121 -12.01 23.31 -17.27
N ASN A 122 -11.02 23.90 -16.59
CA ASN A 122 -10.11 23.14 -15.75
C ASN A 122 -10.75 22.71 -14.43
N ASP A 123 -11.71 23.50 -13.96
CA ASP A 123 -12.32 23.39 -12.64
C ASP A 123 -13.55 22.47 -12.63
N ALA A 124 -14.08 22.16 -13.81
CA ALA A 124 -15.23 21.30 -13.96
C ALA A 124 -14.99 19.91 -13.33
N PRO A 125 -15.95 19.39 -12.54
CA PRO A 125 -15.77 18.15 -11.80
C PRO A 125 -15.73 16.91 -12.69
N TYR A 126 -16.17 17.03 -13.95
CA TYR A 126 -16.46 15.90 -14.83
C TYR A 126 -15.25 15.07 -15.23
N ALA A 127 -14.10 15.71 -15.53
CA ALA A 127 -12.88 14.97 -15.87
C ALA A 127 -12.39 14.07 -14.72
N ARG A 128 -12.50 14.59 -13.49
CA ARG A 128 -12.16 13.88 -12.25
C ARG A 128 -13.13 12.74 -11.95
N LEU A 129 -14.43 13.02 -12.01
CA LEU A 129 -15.48 12.00 -11.86
C LEU A 129 -15.34 10.90 -12.93
N PHE A 130 -15.03 11.27 -14.17
CA PHE A 130 -14.79 10.30 -15.23
C PHE A 130 -13.61 9.37 -14.93
N SER A 131 -12.48 9.92 -14.52
CA SER A 131 -11.30 9.13 -14.12
C SER A 131 -11.60 8.16 -12.97
N ALA A 132 -12.43 8.57 -12.01
CA ALA A 132 -12.83 7.75 -10.88
C ALA A 132 -13.75 6.57 -11.26
N TYR A 133 -14.64 6.76 -12.24
CA TYR A 133 -15.68 5.77 -12.57
C TYR A 133 -15.43 4.98 -13.85
N MET A 134 -14.52 5.40 -14.74
CA MET A 134 -14.34 4.76 -16.04
C MET A 134 -14.01 3.26 -15.94
N LYS A 135 -13.28 2.83 -14.90
CA LYS A 135 -12.95 1.41 -14.64
C LYS A 135 -14.18 0.54 -14.37
N THR A 136 -15.31 1.17 -14.03
CA THR A 136 -16.56 0.44 -13.79
C THR A 136 -17.33 0.16 -15.07
N PHE A 137 -17.01 0.83 -16.18
CA PHE A 137 -17.75 0.71 -17.43
C PHE A 137 -17.46 -0.63 -18.14
N SER A 138 -18.45 -1.14 -18.88
CA SER A 138 -18.26 -2.35 -19.69
C SER A 138 -17.46 -2.04 -20.97
N ALA A 139 -16.86 -3.06 -21.57
CA ALA A 139 -16.13 -2.92 -22.84
C ALA A 139 -16.92 -2.15 -23.93
N ASP A 140 -18.18 -2.52 -24.17
CA ASP A 140 -19.07 -1.82 -25.12
C ASP A 140 -19.27 -0.31 -24.81
N GLN A 141 -19.25 0.06 -23.53
CA GLN A 141 -19.37 1.48 -23.12
C GLN A 141 -18.07 2.22 -23.36
N ILE A 142 -16.94 1.57 -23.06
CA ILE A 142 -15.60 2.08 -23.31
C ILE A 142 -15.37 2.28 -24.81
N ASP A 143 -15.75 1.33 -25.65
CA ASP A 143 -15.63 1.44 -27.11
C ASP A 143 -16.45 2.61 -27.65
N LYS A 144 -17.69 2.80 -27.16
CA LYS A 144 -18.53 3.94 -27.55
C LYS A 144 -17.94 5.27 -27.13
N LEU A 145 -17.33 5.34 -25.94
CA LEU A 145 -16.66 6.54 -25.45
C LEU A 145 -15.39 6.85 -26.27
N ASP A 146 -14.62 5.83 -26.64
CA ASP A 146 -13.46 5.98 -27.50
C ASP A 146 -13.81 6.58 -28.86
N HIS A 147 -14.83 6.02 -29.54
CA HIS A 147 -15.35 6.60 -30.79
C HIS A 147 -15.83 8.05 -30.61
N TYR A 148 -16.47 8.34 -29.47
CA TYR A 148 -16.97 9.69 -29.18
C TYR A 148 -15.84 10.70 -28.97
N PHE A 149 -14.76 10.31 -28.28
CA PHE A 149 -13.63 11.18 -27.99
C PHE A 149 -12.74 11.41 -29.22
N ILE A 150 -12.54 10.42 -30.09
CA ILE A 150 -11.76 10.59 -31.32
C ILE A 150 -12.31 11.72 -32.20
N GLY A 151 -13.63 11.92 -32.20
CA GLY A 151 -14.28 12.97 -32.98
C GLY A 151 -14.18 14.39 -32.41
N GLN A 152 -13.52 14.60 -31.26
CA GLN A 152 -13.44 15.91 -30.61
C GLN A 152 -12.09 16.60 -30.91
N ASP A 153 -12.14 17.92 -31.14
CA ASP A 153 -10.93 18.75 -31.23
C ASP A 153 -10.40 19.08 -29.83
N MET A 154 -9.27 18.46 -29.46
CA MET A 154 -8.67 18.58 -28.13
C MET A 154 -7.56 19.64 -28.04
N HIS A 155 -7.27 20.41 -29.10
CA HIS A 155 -6.12 21.34 -29.11
C HIS A 155 -6.16 22.40 -28.00
N ASN A 156 -7.35 22.81 -27.57
CA ASN A 156 -7.55 23.81 -26.51
C ASN A 156 -8.18 23.20 -25.25
N ALA A 157 -7.99 21.90 -25.03
CA ALA A 157 -8.51 21.24 -23.83
C ALA A 157 -7.77 21.70 -22.57
N SER A 158 -8.49 21.73 -21.45
CA SER A 158 -7.97 22.04 -20.14
C SER A 158 -7.01 20.95 -19.65
N ARG A 159 -6.18 21.29 -18.67
CA ARG A 159 -5.23 20.36 -18.08
C ARG A 159 -5.94 19.16 -17.45
N SER A 160 -6.99 19.40 -16.66
CA SER A 160 -7.75 18.32 -16.00
C SER A 160 -8.39 17.36 -17.01
N PHE A 161 -8.90 17.88 -18.13
CA PHE A 161 -9.40 17.06 -19.24
C PHE A 161 -8.28 16.22 -19.87
N CYS A 162 -7.14 16.83 -20.20
CA CYS A 162 -6.01 16.15 -20.83
C CYS A 162 -5.49 14.98 -19.97
N ILE A 163 -5.37 15.17 -18.65
CA ILE A 163 -4.94 14.13 -17.71
C ILE A 163 -5.96 12.97 -17.68
N ALA A 164 -7.26 13.29 -17.57
CA ALA A 164 -8.32 12.28 -17.50
C ALA A 164 -8.44 11.45 -18.79
N ILE A 165 -8.44 12.12 -19.95
CA ILE A 165 -8.54 11.43 -21.25
C ILE A 165 -7.24 10.71 -21.60
N SER A 166 -6.09 11.26 -21.21
CA SER A 166 -4.82 10.52 -21.27
C SER A 166 -4.91 9.20 -20.49
N TYR A 167 -5.44 9.24 -19.27
CA TYR A 167 -5.60 8.05 -18.45
C TYR A 167 -6.55 7.04 -19.09
N PHE A 168 -7.64 7.51 -19.69
CA PHE A 168 -8.57 6.68 -20.45
C PHE A 168 -7.91 6.00 -21.66
N TYR A 169 -7.17 6.75 -22.48
CA TYR A 169 -6.47 6.15 -23.62
C TYR A 169 -5.43 5.13 -23.17
N LEU A 170 -4.71 5.41 -22.08
CA LEU A 170 -3.80 4.44 -21.51
C LEU A 170 -4.55 3.18 -21.03
N TYR A 171 -5.70 3.36 -20.38
CA TYR A 171 -6.57 2.27 -19.91
C TYR A 171 -7.02 1.34 -21.04
N ILE A 172 -7.29 1.87 -22.24
CA ILE A 172 -7.68 1.05 -23.39
C ILE A 172 -6.50 0.60 -24.29
N GLY A 173 -5.26 0.84 -23.87
CA GLY A 173 -4.05 0.40 -24.59
C GLY A 173 -3.58 1.37 -25.70
N LYS A 174 -4.17 2.55 -25.80
CA LYS A 174 -3.81 3.63 -26.72
C LYS A 174 -2.70 4.52 -26.15
N GLU A 175 -1.54 3.92 -25.91
CA GLU A 175 -0.40 4.55 -25.21
C GLU A 175 0.11 5.81 -25.91
N SER A 176 0.15 5.81 -27.25
CA SER A 176 0.64 6.96 -28.02
C SER A 176 -0.28 8.17 -27.85
N GLN A 177 -1.61 7.97 -27.94
CA GLN A 177 -2.57 9.05 -27.69
C GLN A 177 -2.51 9.53 -26.24
N ALA A 178 -2.36 8.62 -25.28
CA ALA A 178 -2.22 8.95 -23.87
C ALA A 178 -1.01 9.86 -23.61
N MET A 179 0.15 9.53 -24.20
CA MET A 179 1.37 10.32 -24.11
C MET A 179 1.20 11.73 -24.69
N VAL A 180 0.57 11.87 -25.86
CA VAL A 180 0.35 13.16 -26.51
C VAL A 180 -0.49 14.08 -25.62
N LEU A 181 -1.61 13.58 -25.09
CA LEU A 181 -2.46 14.38 -24.20
C LEU A 181 -1.78 14.72 -22.87
N LEU A 182 -1.01 13.79 -22.29
CA LEU A 182 -0.31 14.09 -21.05
C LEU A 182 0.79 15.13 -21.25
N LYS A 183 1.46 15.14 -22.41
CA LYS A 183 2.40 16.21 -22.80
C LYS A 183 1.73 17.57 -22.94
N GLN A 184 0.50 17.62 -23.46
CA GLN A 184 -0.28 18.86 -23.49
C GLN A 184 -0.60 19.38 -22.08
N ALA A 185 -0.72 18.48 -21.10
CA ALA A 185 -0.93 18.83 -19.70
C ALA A 185 0.35 19.21 -18.92
N SER A 186 1.55 19.17 -19.54
CA SER A 186 2.82 19.45 -18.86
C SER A 186 2.92 20.90 -18.33
N PRO A 187 3.62 21.15 -17.19
CA PRO A 187 4.37 20.19 -16.36
C PRO A 187 3.43 19.36 -15.48
N VAL A 188 3.56 18.04 -15.42
CA VAL A 188 2.66 17.14 -14.66
C VAL A 188 3.16 16.93 -13.23
N LEU A 189 2.27 16.96 -12.23
CA LEU A 189 2.62 16.67 -10.84
C LEU A 189 2.70 15.16 -10.59
N ALA A 190 3.52 14.75 -9.62
CA ALA A 190 3.68 13.34 -9.26
C ALA A 190 2.33 12.66 -8.94
N SER A 191 1.45 13.34 -8.20
CA SER A 191 0.11 12.85 -7.85
C SER A 191 -0.83 12.70 -9.04
N GLU A 192 -0.63 13.47 -10.12
CA GLU A 192 -1.47 13.41 -11.31
C GLU A 192 -1.05 12.28 -12.25
N ALA A 193 0.24 11.93 -12.27
CA ALA A 193 0.78 10.82 -13.07
C ALA A 193 0.67 9.45 -12.37
N GLU A 194 0.39 9.41 -11.07
CA GLU A 194 0.37 8.17 -10.27
C GLU A 194 -0.54 7.09 -10.87
N ALA A 195 -1.75 7.46 -11.28
CA ALA A 195 -2.70 6.51 -11.88
C ALA A 195 -2.15 5.90 -13.19
N HIS A 196 -1.45 6.69 -14.01
CA HIS A 196 -0.85 6.24 -15.27
C HIS A 196 0.33 5.33 -15.03
N ILE A 197 1.26 5.74 -14.16
CA ILE A 197 2.46 4.96 -13.83
C ILE A 197 2.09 3.65 -13.15
N ALA A 198 1.12 3.67 -12.23
CA ALA A 198 0.61 2.46 -11.58
C ALA A 198 0.03 1.49 -12.61
N LEU A 199 -0.75 1.98 -13.59
CA LEU A 199 -1.33 1.15 -14.64
C LEU A 199 -0.28 0.53 -15.56
N LEU A 200 0.75 1.30 -15.95
CA LEU A 200 1.87 0.78 -16.75
C LEU A 200 2.67 -0.27 -15.98
N THR A 201 2.93 -0.01 -14.70
CA THR A 201 3.64 -0.94 -13.81
C THR A 201 2.85 -2.23 -13.61
N GLN A 202 1.52 -2.14 -13.44
CA GLN A 202 0.64 -3.30 -13.34
C GLN A 202 0.66 -4.17 -14.61
N ARG A 203 0.90 -3.56 -15.78
CA ARG A 203 1.04 -4.24 -17.07
C ARG A 203 2.48 -4.67 -17.37
N GLU A 204 3.39 -4.54 -16.40
CA GLU A 204 4.82 -4.88 -16.53
C GLU A 204 5.53 -4.11 -17.66
N ARG A 205 5.04 -2.91 -17.99
CA ARG A 205 5.58 -2.05 -19.07
C ARG A 205 6.71 -1.15 -18.56
N TYR A 206 7.73 -1.74 -17.93
CA TYR A 206 8.76 -1.02 -17.18
C TYR A 206 9.62 -0.08 -18.04
N GLU A 207 9.98 -0.48 -19.27
CA GLU A 207 10.66 0.41 -20.22
C GLU A 207 9.85 1.67 -20.50
N GLN A 208 8.53 1.51 -20.69
CA GLN A 208 7.65 2.65 -20.91
C GLN A 208 7.52 3.51 -19.67
N VAL A 209 7.43 2.92 -18.47
CA VAL A 209 7.47 3.67 -17.21
C VAL A 209 8.71 4.56 -17.14
N LEU A 210 9.90 4.02 -17.42
CA LEU A 210 11.15 4.79 -17.41
C LEU A 210 11.14 5.92 -18.45
N ARG A 211 10.67 5.66 -19.68
CA ARG A 211 10.51 6.71 -20.71
C ARG A 211 9.56 7.82 -20.27
N TRP A 212 8.48 7.48 -19.55
CA TRP A 212 7.55 8.46 -19.00
C TRP A 212 8.22 9.28 -17.89
N PHE A 213 9.02 8.65 -17.02
CA PHE A 213 9.83 9.38 -16.04
C PHE A 213 10.81 10.35 -16.70
N ASP A 214 11.56 9.92 -17.72
CA ASP A 214 12.50 10.81 -18.41
C ASP A 214 11.78 11.96 -19.16
N THR A 215 10.54 11.72 -19.62
CA THR A 215 9.74 12.73 -20.33
C THR A 215 9.12 13.78 -19.40
N PHE A 216 8.52 13.34 -18.28
CA PHE A 216 7.71 14.20 -17.42
C PHE A 216 8.43 14.63 -16.13
N PHE A 217 9.46 13.89 -15.73
CA PHE A 217 10.23 14.10 -14.49
C PHE A 217 11.75 14.03 -14.75
N PRO A 218 12.29 14.84 -15.69
CA PRO A 218 13.70 14.77 -16.10
C PRO A 218 14.66 15.08 -14.95
N ASN A 219 14.26 16.00 -14.04
CA ASN A 219 15.00 16.32 -12.83
C ASN A 219 14.58 15.37 -11.71
N LYS A 220 15.18 14.17 -11.68
CA LYS A 220 14.96 13.11 -10.67
C LYS A 220 15.28 13.54 -9.22
N SER A 221 15.81 14.75 -9.04
CA SER A 221 16.01 15.43 -7.75
C SER A 221 14.72 15.99 -7.13
N ASP A 222 13.68 16.20 -7.94
CA ASP A 222 12.38 16.60 -7.44
C ASP A 222 11.71 15.41 -6.76
N LYS A 223 11.08 15.67 -5.60
CA LYS A 223 10.48 14.66 -4.74
C LYS A 223 9.41 13.88 -5.51
N LEU A 224 9.81 12.77 -6.13
CA LEU A 224 8.92 11.83 -6.84
C LEU A 224 7.80 11.32 -5.93
N GLY A 225 7.94 11.45 -4.61
CA GLY A 225 6.89 11.14 -3.65
C GLY A 225 6.45 9.69 -3.77
N THR A 226 5.16 9.47 -3.99
CA THR A 226 4.58 8.13 -4.25
C THR A 226 5.14 7.48 -5.52
N LEU A 227 5.65 8.25 -6.49
CA LEU A 227 6.21 7.72 -7.73
C LEU A 227 7.58 7.06 -7.56
N GLN A 228 8.29 7.32 -6.46
CA GLN A 228 9.64 6.80 -6.26
C GLN A 228 9.67 5.26 -6.25
N GLU A 229 8.65 4.63 -5.67
CA GLU A 229 8.56 3.17 -5.61
C GLU A 229 8.44 2.56 -7.01
N TYR A 230 7.62 3.15 -7.88
CA TYR A 230 7.45 2.71 -9.25
C TYR A 230 8.72 2.92 -10.11
N TYR A 231 9.44 4.02 -9.88
CA TYR A 231 10.72 4.28 -10.55
C TYR A 231 11.77 3.24 -10.17
N ASP A 232 11.95 3.01 -8.86
CA ASP A 232 12.94 2.08 -8.33
C ASP A 232 12.64 0.65 -8.79
N GLN A 233 11.37 0.26 -8.73
CA GLN A 233 10.89 -1.01 -9.29
C GLN A 233 11.25 -1.07 -10.78
N SER A 234 10.74 -0.15 -11.61
CA SER A 234 10.95 -0.20 -13.07
C SER A 234 12.41 -0.21 -13.48
N THR A 235 13.27 0.52 -12.76
CA THR A 235 14.73 0.54 -12.99
C THR A 235 15.34 -0.84 -12.74
N SER A 236 15.00 -1.48 -11.61
CA SER A 236 15.51 -2.82 -11.28
C SER A 236 15.04 -3.90 -12.26
N LEU A 237 13.86 -3.72 -12.85
CA LEU A 237 13.24 -4.70 -13.76
C LEU A 237 13.65 -4.53 -15.22
N HIS A 238 13.95 -3.31 -15.62
CA HIS A 238 14.36 -2.98 -16.97
C HIS A 238 15.81 -3.39 -17.26
N ASP A 239 16.73 -3.08 -16.35
CA ASP A 239 18.15 -3.40 -16.51
C ASP A 239 18.56 -4.53 -15.58
N SER A 240 18.16 -5.76 -15.92
CA SER A 240 18.55 -6.96 -15.18
C SER A 240 20.04 -7.31 -15.31
N SER A 241 20.80 -6.56 -16.13
CA SER A 241 22.22 -6.84 -16.35
C SER A 241 23.12 -6.25 -15.26
N SER A 242 22.70 -5.17 -14.61
CA SER A 242 23.50 -4.42 -13.63
C SER A 242 22.77 -4.22 -12.30
N ILE A 243 23.50 -4.33 -11.19
CA ILE A 243 22.93 -4.08 -9.86
C ILE A 243 22.90 -2.58 -9.60
N GLN A 244 21.71 -2.06 -9.33
CA GLN A 244 21.49 -0.64 -9.07
C GLN A 244 21.59 -0.34 -7.57
N TYR A 245 22.81 -0.14 -7.05
CA TYR A 245 23.06 0.04 -5.62
C TYR A 245 22.35 1.27 -5.02
N GLU A 246 22.14 2.34 -5.80
CA GLU A 246 21.38 3.52 -5.33
C GLU A 246 19.94 3.19 -4.91
N THR A 247 19.32 2.20 -5.54
CA THR A 247 17.99 1.71 -5.14
C THR A 247 18.03 1.06 -3.76
N TRP A 248 19.11 0.35 -3.45
CA TRP A 248 19.33 -0.28 -2.15
C TRP A 248 19.70 0.75 -1.07
N ASP A 249 20.47 1.78 -1.41
CA ASP A 249 20.71 2.93 -0.53
C ASP A 249 19.42 3.64 -0.12
N ARG A 250 18.50 3.83 -1.09
CA ARG A 250 17.17 4.38 -0.81
C ARG A 250 16.33 3.43 0.04
N TRP A 251 16.38 2.13 -0.24
CA TRP A 251 15.67 1.13 0.57
C TRP A 251 16.16 1.09 2.02
N LEU A 252 17.46 1.25 2.26
CA LEU A 252 18.06 1.27 3.61
C LEU A 252 17.56 2.43 4.48
N LYS A 253 17.03 3.50 3.89
CA LYS A 253 16.41 4.62 4.62
C LYS A 253 15.05 4.25 5.22
N ALA A 254 14.30 3.36 4.57
CA ALA A 254 13.00 2.87 5.03
C ALA A 254 12.82 1.38 4.66
N PRO A 255 13.47 0.46 5.39
CA PRO A 255 13.46 -0.96 5.06
C PRO A 255 12.05 -1.56 5.10
N SER A 256 11.70 -2.29 4.05
CA SER A 256 10.45 -3.03 3.95
C SER A 256 10.69 -4.36 3.26
N PHE A 257 10.31 -5.45 3.93
CA PHE A 257 10.51 -6.80 3.40
C PHE A 257 9.69 -7.06 2.13
N LYS A 258 8.46 -6.54 2.05
CA LYS A 258 7.64 -6.62 0.84
C LYS A 258 8.34 -5.95 -0.35
N ARG A 259 8.91 -4.76 -0.13
CA ARG A 259 9.65 -4.02 -1.16
C ARG A 259 10.95 -4.74 -1.54
N PHE A 260 11.67 -5.30 -0.56
CA PHE A 260 12.84 -6.13 -0.80
C PHE A 260 12.52 -7.30 -1.75
N LYS A 261 11.45 -8.07 -1.48
CA LYS A 261 11.04 -9.17 -2.35
C LYS A 261 10.75 -8.73 -3.79
N THR A 262 10.09 -7.58 -3.93
CA THR A 262 9.73 -7.02 -5.25
C THR A 262 10.98 -6.60 -6.03
N LEU A 263 11.95 -5.98 -5.37
CA LEU A 263 13.22 -5.58 -6.00
C LEU A 263 14.12 -6.80 -6.30
N MET A 264 14.03 -7.85 -5.49
CA MET A 264 14.85 -9.06 -5.65
C MET A 264 14.31 -10.05 -6.68
N SER A 265 13.04 -9.99 -7.10
CA SER A 265 12.40 -11.08 -7.85
C SER A 265 13.05 -11.36 -9.21
N HIS A 266 13.76 -10.40 -9.79
CA HIS A 266 14.30 -10.49 -11.17
C HIS A 266 15.82 -10.62 -11.22
N TYR A 267 16.50 -10.49 -10.08
CA TYR A 267 17.93 -10.76 -10.00
C TYR A 267 18.19 -12.27 -10.09
N SER A 268 19.22 -12.63 -10.84
CA SER A 268 19.80 -13.98 -10.82
C SER A 268 20.34 -14.33 -9.43
N THR A 269 20.54 -15.61 -9.14
CA THR A 269 21.08 -16.06 -7.83
C THR A 269 22.38 -15.34 -7.46
N LYS A 270 23.31 -15.20 -8.42
CA LYS A 270 24.58 -14.50 -8.21
C LYS A 270 24.39 -13.01 -7.92
N GLN A 271 23.45 -12.35 -8.58
CA GLN A 271 23.15 -10.93 -8.29
C GLN A 271 22.48 -10.77 -6.93
N LYS A 272 21.59 -11.69 -6.55
CA LYS A 272 20.98 -11.69 -5.22
C LYS A 272 22.03 -11.80 -4.13
N GLU A 273 23.03 -12.66 -4.30
CA GLU A 273 24.17 -12.79 -3.38
C GLU A 273 24.94 -11.47 -3.26
N LEU A 274 25.33 -10.86 -4.38
CA LEU A 274 26.04 -9.57 -4.38
C LEU A 274 25.23 -8.44 -3.72
N VAL A 275 23.92 -8.39 -3.95
CA VAL A 275 23.02 -7.45 -3.28
C VAL A 275 22.99 -7.72 -1.77
N LEU A 276 22.87 -8.98 -1.35
CA LEU A 276 22.80 -9.35 0.07
C LEU A 276 24.11 -9.07 0.81
N ASP A 277 25.25 -9.31 0.16
CA ASP A 277 26.57 -9.02 0.72
C ASP A 277 26.79 -7.52 0.92
N TYR A 278 26.22 -6.70 0.03
CA TYR A 278 26.17 -5.26 0.23
C TYR A 278 25.14 -4.85 1.29
N LEU A 279 23.92 -5.37 1.23
CA LEU A 279 22.77 -4.88 1.98
C LEU A 279 22.82 -5.25 3.47
N LEU A 280 23.16 -6.51 3.78
CA LEU A 280 23.06 -7.03 5.15
C LEU A 280 24.00 -6.32 6.13
N PRO A 281 25.29 -6.07 5.84
CA PRO A 281 26.16 -5.32 6.75
C PRO A 281 25.63 -3.91 7.07
N HIS A 282 25.13 -3.21 6.06
CA HIS A 282 24.53 -1.89 6.26
C HIS A 282 23.22 -1.93 7.06
N LEU A 283 22.44 -3.01 6.95
CA LEU A 283 21.25 -3.20 7.76
C LEU A 283 21.58 -3.59 9.20
N GLU A 284 22.66 -4.37 9.42
CA GLU A 284 23.18 -4.75 10.75
C GLU A 284 23.52 -3.51 11.60
N GLU A 285 24.10 -2.48 11.00
CA GLU A 285 24.40 -1.19 11.67
C GLU A 285 23.14 -0.46 12.17
N ARG A 286 21.96 -0.81 11.63
CA ARG A 286 20.68 -0.15 11.90
C ARG A 286 19.72 -0.98 12.74
N LEU A 287 20.21 -2.06 13.37
CA LEU A 287 19.42 -2.96 14.21
C LEU A 287 19.04 -2.37 15.57
N PHE A 288 19.32 -1.11 15.86
CA PHE A 288 18.79 -0.44 17.06
C PHE A 288 17.26 -0.21 16.99
N ASN A 289 16.67 -0.23 15.79
CA ASN A 289 15.23 -0.10 15.56
C ASN A 289 14.58 -1.49 15.39
N GLU A 290 13.51 -1.80 16.16
CA GLU A 290 12.79 -3.08 16.06
C GLU A 290 12.20 -3.33 14.66
N ALA A 291 11.73 -2.30 13.95
CA ALA A 291 11.22 -2.47 12.58
C ALA A 291 12.33 -2.99 11.64
N ASN A 292 13.55 -2.45 11.78
CA ASN A 292 14.71 -2.90 11.00
C ASN A 292 15.13 -4.32 11.41
N LYS A 293 15.05 -4.66 12.71
CA LYS A 293 15.32 -6.03 13.18
C LYS A 293 14.40 -7.04 12.52
N LEU A 294 13.09 -6.75 12.44
CA LEU A 294 12.13 -7.65 11.81
C LEU A 294 12.44 -7.86 10.34
N VAL A 295 12.72 -6.79 9.58
CA VAL A 295 13.09 -6.90 8.17
C VAL A 295 14.37 -7.72 8.01
N TYR A 296 15.38 -7.49 8.85
CA TYR A 296 16.63 -8.26 8.85
C TYR A 296 16.39 -9.76 9.10
N ILE A 297 15.59 -10.10 10.12
CA ILE A 297 15.20 -11.48 10.44
C ILE A 297 14.48 -12.13 9.25
N GLN A 298 13.56 -11.43 8.61
CA GLN A 298 12.83 -11.95 7.47
C GLN A 298 13.75 -12.26 6.29
N ILE A 299 14.76 -11.41 6.04
CA ILE A 299 15.77 -11.66 5.01
C ILE A 299 16.65 -12.87 5.38
N LEU A 300 17.07 -12.99 6.64
CA LEU A 300 17.85 -14.14 7.10
C LEU A 300 17.06 -15.46 7.02
N LEU A 301 15.76 -15.44 7.33
CA LEU A 301 14.87 -16.60 7.16
C LEU A 301 14.81 -17.07 5.71
N GLU A 302 14.77 -16.13 4.76
CA GLU A 302 14.67 -16.45 3.33
C GLU A 302 16.01 -16.90 2.73
N LYS A 303 17.13 -16.36 3.22
CA LYS A 303 18.49 -16.72 2.76
C LYS A 303 19.03 -18.00 3.40
N GLU A 304 18.57 -18.35 4.59
CA GLU A 304 19.11 -19.44 5.42
C GLU A 304 20.61 -19.26 5.77
N ASP A 305 21.05 -18.02 6.02
CA ASP A 305 22.42 -17.69 6.44
C ASP A 305 22.61 -17.94 7.95
N PHE A 306 22.78 -19.21 8.31
CA PHE A 306 22.75 -19.69 9.70
C PHE A 306 23.84 -19.08 10.59
N GLU A 307 25.02 -18.79 10.04
CA GLU A 307 26.12 -18.14 10.75
C GLU A 307 25.73 -16.70 11.15
N ARG A 308 25.12 -15.92 10.24
CA ARG A 308 24.59 -14.59 10.60
C ARG A 308 23.42 -14.67 11.57
N ILE A 309 22.57 -15.70 11.46
CA ILE A 309 21.47 -15.92 12.40
C ILE A 309 21.99 -16.15 13.82
N GLN A 310 23.00 -17.01 13.98
CA GLN A 310 23.65 -17.22 15.27
C GLN A 310 24.20 -15.89 15.81
N ARG A 311 24.96 -15.16 14.99
CA ARG A 311 25.55 -13.87 15.38
C ARG A 311 24.48 -12.86 15.82
N TYR A 312 23.37 -12.78 15.11
CA TYR A 312 22.24 -11.92 15.46
C TYR A 312 21.72 -12.21 16.88
N PHE A 313 21.46 -13.47 17.21
CA PHE A 313 20.97 -13.80 18.55
C PHE A 313 21.99 -13.54 19.65
N LEU A 314 23.28 -13.79 19.38
CA LEU A 314 24.34 -13.60 20.36
C LEU A 314 24.65 -12.13 20.65
N LEU A 315 24.53 -11.26 19.64
CA LEU A 315 24.97 -9.86 19.71
C LEU A 315 23.82 -8.85 19.78
N ASN A 316 22.70 -9.09 19.09
CA ASN A 316 21.65 -8.10 18.88
C ASN A 316 20.34 -8.39 19.63
N GLU A 317 20.11 -9.65 20.05
CA GLU A 317 18.92 -9.99 20.81
C GLU A 317 19.12 -9.76 22.31
N ALA A 318 18.37 -8.81 22.88
CA ALA A 318 18.51 -8.33 24.25
C ALA A 318 17.57 -9.04 25.24
N ASN A 319 16.42 -9.53 24.78
CA ASN A 319 15.39 -10.11 25.65
C ASN A 319 14.91 -11.48 25.14
N PRO A 320 15.53 -12.58 25.62
CA PRO A 320 15.12 -13.93 25.25
C PRO A 320 13.76 -14.38 25.82
N LEU A 321 13.16 -13.61 26.76
CA LEU A 321 11.85 -13.95 27.35
C LEU A 321 10.69 -13.67 26.39
N GLU A 322 10.78 -12.58 25.63
CA GLU A 322 9.68 -12.06 24.81
C GLU A 322 10.12 -11.98 23.35
N LEU A 323 10.54 -13.12 22.81
CA LEU A 323 10.87 -13.21 21.39
C LEU A 323 9.61 -13.05 20.55
N HIS A 324 9.64 -12.10 19.63
CA HIS A 324 8.63 -11.97 18.58
C HIS A 324 8.52 -13.29 17.77
N GLU A 325 7.33 -13.60 17.25
CA GLU A 325 7.03 -14.85 16.52
C GLU A 325 8.08 -15.17 15.43
N GLN A 326 8.45 -14.17 14.62
CA GLN A 326 9.48 -14.33 13.58
C GLN A 326 10.88 -14.68 14.14
N LYS A 327 11.23 -14.20 15.34
CA LYS A 327 12.49 -14.55 16.03
C LYS A 327 12.43 -15.98 16.54
N GLN A 328 11.29 -16.40 17.07
CA GLN A 328 11.09 -17.79 17.50
C GLN A 328 11.23 -18.75 16.31
N LEU A 329 10.59 -18.43 15.19
CA LEU A 329 10.71 -19.19 13.94
C LEU A 329 12.17 -19.23 13.45
N LEU A 330 12.88 -18.10 13.51
CA LEU A 330 14.30 -18.03 13.12
C LEU A 330 15.19 -18.91 14.01
N LEU A 331 14.97 -18.91 15.32
CA LEU A 331 15.73 -19.75 16.26
C LEU A 331 15.41 -21.23 16.07
N GLN A 332 14.14 -21.57 15.84
CA GLN A 332 13.71 -22.93 15.52
C GLN A 332 14.38 -23.43 14.24
N ARG A 333 14.36 -22.63 13.17
CA ARG A 333 15.03 -22.96 11.91
C ARG A 333 16.53 -23.17 12.07
N LEU A 334 17.20 -22.33 12.88
CA LEU A 334 18.62 -22.53 13.21
C LEU A 334 18.86 -23.88 13.89
N ALA A 335 18.06 -24.22 14.91
CA ALA A 335 18.17 -25.49 15.62
C ALA A 335 17.85 -26.69 14.73
N GLU A 336 16.89 -26.57 13.81
CA GLU A 336 16.50 -27.61 12.86
C GLU A 336 17.54 -27.85 11.76
N ALA A 337 18.13 -26.81 11.19
CA ALA A 337 19.04 -26.97 10.06
C ALA A 337 20.52 -27.12 10.48
N ARG A 338 20.97 -26.31 11.46
CA ARG A 338 22.38 -26.24 11.92
C ARG A 338 22.43 -26.30 13.46
N PRO A 339 22.11 -27.46 14.07
CA PRO A 339 21.96 -27.62 15.52
C PRO A 339 23.22 -27.20 16.29
N GLU A 340 24.40 -27.43 15.74
CA GLU A 340 25.69 -27.02 16.30
C GLU A 340 25.82 -25.50 16.46
N LEU A 341 25.25 -24.72 15.54
CA LEU A 341 25.24 -23.26 15.62
C LEU A 341 24.20 -22.74 16.60
N SER A 342 23.16 -23.52 16.89
CA SER A 342 22.15 -23.12 17.88
C SER A 342 22.65 -23.25 19.33
N LEU A 343 23.57 -24.20 19.62
CA LEU A 343 24.03 -24.47 20.99
C LEU A 343 24.45 -23.20 21.76
N PRO A 344 25.33 -22.32 21.23
CA PRO A 344 25.77 -21.14 21.98
C PRO A 344 24.63 -20.17 22.29
N VAL A 345 23.64 -20.07 21.40
CA VAL A 345 22.48 -19.20 21.58
C VAL A 345 21.63 -19.68 22.76
N TYR A 346 21.27 -20.97 22.76
CA TYR A 346 20.49 -21.58 23.85
C TYR A 346 21.23 -21.48 25.18
N HIS A 347 22.53 -21.79 25.23
CA HIS A 347 23.35 -21.63 26.43
C HIS A 347 23.32 -20.19 26.97
N GLN A 348 23.54 -19.20 26.11
CA GLN A 348 23.55 -17.81 26.49
C GLN A 348 22.18 -17.36 26.99
N PHE A 349 21.09 -17.78 26.35
CA PHE A 349 19.72 -17.44 26.74
C PHE A 349 19.37 -18.01 28.11
N ILE A 350 19.68 -19.28 28.38
CA ILE A 350 19.48 -19.91 29.69
C ILE A 350 20.16 -19.11 30.80
N ILE A 351 21.44 -18.78 30.61
CA ILE A 351 22.22 -18.00 31.59
C ILE A 351 21.60 -16.63 31.79
N ARG A 352 21.29 -15.90 30.71
CA ARG A 352 20.73 -14.54 30.78
C ARG A 352 19.37 -14.51 31.47
N LEU A 353 18.51 -15.51 31.23
CA LEU A 353 17.22 -15.64 31.88
C LEU A 353 17.37 -15.99 33.37
N ALA A 354 18.25 -16.93 33.72
CA ALA A 354 18.52 -17.30 35.10
C ALA A 354 19.05 -16.10 35.92
N GLU A 355 19.89 -15.24 35.34
CA GLU A 355 20.41 -14.06 36.04
C GLU A 355 19.36 -12.96 36.30
N LYS A 356 18.18 -12.99 35.67
CA LYS A 356 17.11 -12.00 35.93
C LYS A 356 16.38 -12.22 37.26
N ARG A 357 16.61 -13.34 37.93
CA ARG A 357 16.12 -13.66 39.29
C ARG A 357 14.63 -13.46 39.53
N SER A 358 13.80 -13.78 38.54
CA SER A 358 12.34 -13.72 38.67
C SER A 358 11.71 -14.98 38.10
N ARG A 359 10.60 -15.41 38.71
CA ARG A 359 9.95 -16.68 38.41
C ARG A 359 9.61 -16.83 36.93
N LYS A 360 9.10 -15.76 36.28
CA LYS A 360 8.78 -15.80 34.85
C LYS A 360 9.98 -16.15 33.97
N TYR A 361 11.17 -15.64 34.32
CA TYR A 361 12.40 -15.91 33.59
C TYR A 361 12.95 -17.31 33.89
N TYR A 362 12.76 -17.82 35.11
CA TYR A 362 13.14 -19.19 35.46
C TYR A 362 12.35 -20.24 34.69
N VAL A 363 11.03 -20.02 34.54
CA VAL A 363 10.17 -20.90 33.74
C VAL A 363 10.68 -20.98 32.30
N GLU A 364 10.94 -19.83 31.67
CA GLU A 364 11.46 -19.76 30.31
C GLU A 364 12.88 -20.36 30.18
N ALA A 365 13.76 -20.10 31.16
CA ALA A 365 15.10 -20.68 31.18
C ALA A 365 15.04 -22.22 31.21
N ALA A 366 14.12 -22.78 31.98
CA ALA A 366 13.91 -24.22 32.03
C ALA A 366 13.39 -24.78 30.69
N GLU A 367 12.56 -24.04 29.95
CA GLU A 367 12.16 -24.41 28.58
C GLU A 367 13.33 -24.46 27.61
N TYR A 368 14.21 -23.46 27.68
CA TYR A 368 15.42 -23.47 26.84
C TYR A 368 16.38 -24.60 27.22
N VAL A 369 16.44 -25.01 28.50
CA VAL A 369 17.23 -26.19 28.93
C VAL A 369 16.70 -27.48 28.30
N ASP A 370 15.39 -27.67 28.25
CA ASP A 370 14.78 -28.85 27.63
C ASP A 370 15.02 -28.87 26.11
N LYS A 371 14.83 -27.73 25.44
CA LYS A 371 15.14 -27.58 24.01
C LYS A 371 16.63 -27.86 23.73
N LEU A 372 17.52 -27.39 24.60
CA LEU A 372 18.96 -27.66 24.51
C LEU A 372 19.28 -29.15 24.67
N ALA A 373 18.57 -29.87 25.56
CA ALA A 373 18.72 -31.31 25.71
C ALA A 373 18.40 -32.06 24.41
N PHE A 374 17.31 -31.66 23.73
CA PHE A 374 16.93 -32.22 22.43
C PHE A 374 18.01 -31.99 21.36
N ILE A 375 18.58 -30.77 21.30
CA ILE A 375 19.65 -30.44 20.36
C ILE A 375 20.89 -31.32 20.59
N TYR A 376 21.33 -31.48 21.84
CA TYR A 376 22.45 -32.36 22.18
C TYR A 376 22.19 -33.84 21.85
N ARG A 377 20.97 -34.33 22.07
CA ARG A 377 20.60 -35.70 21.67
C ARG A 377 20.71 -35.86 20.16
N ARG A 378 20.25 -34.88 19.38
CA ARG A 378 20.34 -34.91 17.91
C ARG A 378 21.77 -34.87 17.39
N LEU A 379 22.67 -34.24 18.13
CA LEU A 379 24.11 -34.22 17.84
C LEU A 379 24.85 -35.47 18.36
N ASN A 380 24.15 -36.45 18.96
CA ASN A 380 24.74 -37.62 19.62
C ASN A 380 25.73 -37.26 20.75
N GLU A 381 25.50 -36.14 21.44
CA GLU A 381 26.35 -35.64 22.53
C GLU A 381 25.60 -35.53 23.89
N PRO A 382 24.79 -36.52 24.33
CA PRO A 382 24.02 -36.42 25.57
C PRO A 382 24.90 -36.28 26.82
N HIS A 383 26.13 -36.78 26.78
CA HIS A 383 27.09 -36.66 27.88
C HIS A 383 27.51 -35.19 28.12
N ARG A 384 27.68 -34.39 27.06
CA ARG A 384 28.02 -32.96 27.18
C ARG A 384 26.86 -32.15 27.76
N TYR A 385 25.62 -32.51 27.39
CA TYR A 385 24.43 -31.93 28.04
C TYR A 385 24.42 -32.20 29.55
N ASN A 386 24.68 -33.44 29.96
CA ASN A 386 24.73 -33.79 31.38
C ASN A 386 25.81 -33.01 32.15
N GLN A 387 27.00 -32.83 31.54
CA GLN A 387 28.05 -32.00 32.10
C GLN A 387 27.62 -30.53 32.26
N PHE A 388 27.05 -29.94 31.21
CA PHE A 388 26.51 -28.57 31.27
C PHE A 388 25.46 -28.44 32.37
N LYS A 389 24.50 -29.35 32.43
CA LYS A 389 23.42 -29.35 33.41
C LYS A 389 23.94 -29.43 34.84
N GLN A 390 24.94 -30.29 35.11
CA GLN A 390 25.59 -30.34 36.42
C GLN A 390 26.27 -29.01 36.78
N ILE A 391 26.96 -28.39 35.84
CA ILE A 391 27.57 -27.06 36.03
C ILE A 391 26.49 -26.01 36.32
N LEU A 392 25.38 -26.03 35.58
CA LEU A 392 24.25 -25.12 35.75
C LEU A 392 23.62 -25.25 37.14
N LEU A 393 23.30 -26.48 37.57
CA LEU A 393 22.74 -26.77 38.89
C LEU A 393 23.68 -26.33 40.02
N LYS A 394 24.99 -26.59 39.88
CA LYS A 394 25.99 -26.18 40.85
C LYS A 394 26.11 -24.65 40.94
N ARG A 395 26.10 -23.96 39.80
CA ARG A 395 26.22 -22.49 39.72
C ARG A 395 25.01 -21.79 40.34
N TYR A 396 23.80 -22.30 40.10
CA TYR A 396 22.55 -21.68 40.55
C TYR A 396 21.90 -22.40 41.75
N GLN A 397 22.67 -23.15 42.54
CA GLN A 397 22.16 -23.93 43.68
C GLN A 397 21.37 -23.10 44.72
N SER A 398 21.68 -21.82 44.87
CA SER A 398 20.97 -20.92 45.78
C SER A 398 19.65 -20.39 45.21
N TYR A 399 19.40 -20.57 43.91
CA TYR A 399 18.23 -20.03 43.21
C TYR A 399 17.12 -21.09 43.26
N ARG A 400 16.59 -21.36 44.46
CA ARG A 400 15.66 -22.49 44.72
C ARG A 400 14.51 -22.58 43.72
N ALA A 401 13.87 -21.45 43.42
CA ALA A 401 12.77 -21.40 42.46
C ALA A 401 13.20 -21.83 41.05
N PHE A 402 14.41 -21.51 40.60
CA PHE A 402 14.93 -21.98 39.32
C PHE A 402 15.19 -23.49 39.33
N ILE A 403 15.78 -24.00 40.41
CA ILE A 403 16.02 -25.44 40.59
C ILE A 403 14.71 -26.23 40.63
N GLU A 404 13.68 -25.70 41.28
CA GLU A 404 12.33 -26.29 41.30
C GLU A 404 11.72 -26.36 39.91
N GLU A 405 11.79 -25.28 39.11
CA GLU A 405 11.28 -25.31 37.73
C GLU A 405 12.06 -26.29 36.83
N LEU A 406 13.39 -26.44 37.00
CA LEU A 406 14.17 -27.46 36.30
C LEU A 406 13.74 -28.89 36.67
N LYS A 407 13.60 -29.19 37.97
CA LYS A 407 13.17 -30.51 38.46
C LYS A 407 11.76 -30.85 38.00
N ARG A 408 10.85 -29.88 38.00
CA ARG A 408 9.46 -30.07 37.58
C ARG A 408 9.37 -30.59 36.14
N ARG A 409 10.24 -30.12 35.25
CA ARG A 409 10.25 -30.52 33.84
C ARG A 409 10.96 -31.85 33.60
N GLU A 410 11.97 -32.19 34.39
CA GLU A 410 12.61 -33.52 34.35
C GLU A 410 11.63 -34.68 34.58
N SER A 411 10.70 -34.50 35.52
CA SER A 411 9.66 -35.49 35.82
C SER A 411 8.77 -35.79 34.62
N ASN A 412 8.59 -34.83 33.70
CA ASN A 412 7.76 -35.01 32.51
C ASN A 412 8.52 -35.70 31.37
N ILE A 413 9.83 -35.47 31.24
CA ILE A 413 10.64 -36.06 30.16
C ILE A 413 10.85 -37.57 30.34
N ASN A 414 10.87 -38.06 31.59
CA ASN A 414 11.02 -39.48 31.91
C ASN A 414 9.70 -40.28 31.84
N MET A 415 8.56 -39.64 31.55
CA MET A 415 7.27 -40.33 31.36
C MET A 415 6.91 -40.60 29.90
N ASP A 416 7.59 -39.95 28.95
CA ASP A 416 7.36 -40.08 27.49
C ASP A 416 8.45 -40.90 26.77
N SER A 417 9.31 -41.60 27.53
CA SER A 417 10.32 -42.56 27.05
C SER A 417 10.07 -43.92 27.66
#